data_AF-A0A7J9GAP9-F1
#
_entry.id   AF-A0A7J9GAP9-F1
#
_cell.length_a   1.000
_cell.length_b   1.000
_cell.length_c   1.000
_cell.angle_alpha   90.00
_cell.angle_beta   90.00
_cell.angle_gamma   90.00
#
_symmetry.space_group_name_H-M   'P 1'
#
loop_
_entity.id
_entity.type
_entity.pdbx_description
1 polymer ?
#
loop_
_entity_poly.entity_id
_entity_poly.type
_entity_poly.pdbx_seq_one_letter_code
_entity_poly.pdbx_strand_id
1 'polypeptide(L)'
;MEKGLISVDRWAEGSQAYFLTNLHTDHTQGLSSTWAMAPIFCSRVTAKLFPFKFPNFNLTLLRVLDLGSWHSLSLISPSTGSKVTVQVMAIDAYHCPGAVMFLFRGEFGCMLNTGDFRWEKNCERAKLEKEMLLNALKDDAVDVLYLDNTYCNPTFQFPPREVAVKQ
;
A
#
# COMPACT_ATOMS: atom_id res chain seq x y z
N MET A 1 13.89 8.24 -4.03
CA MET A 1 14.12 6.78 -3.93
C MET A 1 14.99 6.33 -5.08
N GLU A 2 16.00 5.51 -4.81
CA GLU A 2 16.75 4.87 -5.89
C GLU A 2 15.84 3.91 -6.68
N LYS A 3 15.93 3.94 -8.02
CA LYS A 3 15.19 2.99 -8.86
C LYS A 3 15.61 1.57 -8.49
N GLY A 4 14.63 0.68 -8.28
CA GLY A 4 14.87 -0.75 -8.11
C GLY A 4 14.90 -1.27 -6.66
N LEU A 5 14.54 -0.44 -5.68
CA LEU A 5 14.30 -0.93 -4.31
C LEU A 5 12.90 -1.54 -4.18
N ILE A 6 11.86 -0.71 -4.33
CA ILE A 6 10.47 -1.11 -4.13
C ILE A 6 9.57 -0.64 -5.27
N SER A 7 8.48 -1.37 -5.50
CA SER A 7 7.40 -0.99 -6.42
C SER A 7 6.05 -1.14 -5.72
N VAL A 8 5.13 -0.20 -5.91
CA VAL A 8 3.74 -0.27 -5.41
C VAL A 8 2.81 -0.34 -6.62
N ASP A 9 1.95 -1.36 -6.69
CA ASP A 9 0.94 -1.60 -7.74
C ASP A 9 1.45 -1.55 -9.18
N ARG A 10 2.76 -1.76 -9.36
CA ARG A 10 3.43 -1.74 -10.67
C ARG A 10 4.28 -2.99 -10.84
N TRP A 11 4.00 -3.71 -11.91
CA TRP A 11 4.46 -5.09 -12.13
C TRP A 11 5.49 -5.20 -13.25
N ALA A 12 6.45 -4.27 -13.26
CA ALA A 12 7.58 -4.28 -14.16
C ALA A 12 8.83 -4.80 -13.45
N GLU A 13 9.76 -5.38 -14.22
CA GLU A 13 11.08 -5.79 -13.74
C GLU A 13 11.87 -4.63 -13.13
N GLY A 14 12.67 -4.94 -12.09
CA GLY A 14 13.70 -4.05 -11.57
C GLY A 14 13.68 -3.80 -10.07
N SER A 15 12.56 -4.05 -9.37
CA SER A 15 12.48 -3.90 -7.91
C SER A 15 12.73 -5.21 -7.15
N GLN A 16 13.16 -5.10 -5.89
CA GLN A 16 13.43 -6.25 -5.00
C GLN A 16 12.24 -6.62 -4.11
N ALA A 17 11.33 -5.68 -3.85
CA ALA A 17 10.10 -5.90 -3.11
C ALA A 17 8.93 -5.18 -3.78
N TYR A 18 7.79 -5.87 -3.89
CA TYR A 18 6.59 -5.35 -4.53
C TYR A 18 5.47 -5.26 -3.51
N PHE A 19 4.64 -4.23 -3.61
CA PHE A 19 3.58 -3.94 -2.67
C PHE A 19 2.26 -3.85 -3.43
N LEU A 20 1.25 -4.58 -2.97
CA LEU A 20 -0.09 -4.57 -3.53
C LEU A 20 -1.04 -3.87 -2.55
N THR A 21 -1.54 -2.69 -2.91
CA THR A 21 -2.45 -1.92 -2.05
C THR A 21 -3.81 -2.58 -1.97
N ASN A 22 -4.35 -3.04 -3.10
CA ASN A 22 -5.65 -3.70 -3.21
C ASN A 22 -5.73 -4.61 -4.46
N LEU A 23 -6.80 -5.38 -4.62
CA LEU A 23 -6.96 -6.37 -5.72
C LEU A 23 -7.76 -5.86 -6.93
N HIS A 24 -7.98 -4.56 -7.08
CA HIS A 24 -8.59 -4.03 -8.30
C HIS A 24 -7.69 -4.24 -9.53
N THR A 25 -8.30 -4.26 -10.71
CA THR A 25 -7.64 -4.71 -11.94
C THR A 25 -6.58 -3.75 -12.42
N ASP A 26 -6.85 -2.45 -12.36
CA ASP A 26 -5.93 -1.35 -12.60
C ASP A 26 -4.67 -1.42 -11.72
N HIS A 27 -4.79 -1.77 -10.44
CA HIS A 27 -3.64 -1.98 -9.53
C HIS A 27 -2.87 -3.28 -9.78
N THR A 28 -3.41 -4.17 -10.61
CA THR A 28 -2.81 -5.48 -10.93
C THR A 28 -2.40 -5.62 -12.39
N GLN A 29 -2.42 -4.53 -13.18
CA GLN A 29 -2.09 -4.59 -14.61
C GLN A 29 -0.63 -4.99 -14.85
N GLY A 30 -0.43 -6.18 -15.43
CA GLY A 30 0.89 -6.78 -15.65
C GLY A 30 1.28 -7.83 -14.60
N LEU A 31 0.51 -7.98 -13.52
CA LEU A 31 0.63 -9.11 -12.61
C LEU A 31 -0.10 -10.33 -13.17
N SER A 32 0.54 -11.49 -13.10
CA SER A 32 -0.04 -12.76 -13.54
C SER A 32 0.29 -13.90 -12.58
N SER A 33 -0.34 -15.06 -12.76
CA SER A 33 -0.03 -16.28 -12.00
C SER A 33 1.39 -16.79 -12.21
N THR A 34 2.08 -16.35 -13.27
CA THR A 34 3.46 -16.73 -13.59
C THR A 34 4.51 -15.82 -12.96
N TRP A 35 4.10 -14.83 -12.16
CA TRP A 35 5.03 -13.96 -11.45
C TRP A 35 5.97 -14.78 -10.55
N ALA A 36 7.27 -14.60 -10.76
CA ALA A 36 8.31 -15.32 -10.02
C ALA A 36 9.48 -14.42 -9.60
N MET A 37 9.36 -13.11 -9.78
CA MET A 37 10.52 -12.20 -9.70
C MET A 37 10.91 -11.86 -8.27
N ALA A 38 9.92 -11.57 -7.43
CA ALA A 38 10.15 -11.08 -6.08
C ALA A 38 8.90 -11.26 -5.21
N PRO A 39 9.05 -11.19 -3.88
CA PRO A 39 7.92 -11.23 -2.96
C PRO A 39 6.94 -10.07 -3.14
N ILE A 40 5.66 -10.35 -2.92
CA ILE A 40 4.56 -9.37 -2.95
C ILE A 40 4.03 -9.19 -1.53
N PHE A 41 4.19 -7.97 -1.01
CA PHE A 41 3.72 -7.55 0.30
C PHE A 41 2.31 -6.97 0.19
N CYS A 42 1.40 -7.44 1.03
CA CYS A 42 0.01 -7.01 1.01
C CYS A 42 -0.68 -7.23 2.36
N SER A 43 -1.92 -6.77 2.48
CA SER A 43 -2.74 -7.03 3.67
C SER A 43 -3.15 -8.51 3.76
N ARG A 44 -3.50 -8.95 4.97
CA ARG A 44 -4.00 -10.31 5.21
C ARG A 44 -5.25 -10.64 4.38
N VAL A 45 -6.15 -9.67 4.19
CA VAL A 45 -7.38 -9.87 3.40
C VAL A 45 -7.04 -9.98 1.92
N THR A 46 -6.16 -9.11 1.42
CA THR A 46 -5.65 -9.21 0.04
C THR A 46 -5.00 -10.57 -0.22
N ALA A 47 -4.14 -11.05 0.67
CA ALA A 47 -3.51 -12.37 0.54
C ALA A 47 -4.52 -13.52 0.50
N LYS A 48 -5.61 -13.44 1.28
CA LYS A 48 -6.69 -14.44 1.29
C LYS A 48 -7.50 -14.44 -0.01
N LEU A 49 -7.73 -13.25 -0.60
CA LEU A 49 -8.49 -13.10 -1.83
C LEU A 49 -7.65 -13.35 -3.08
N PHE A 50 -6.33 -13.26 -2.98
CA PHE A 50 -5.38 -13.39 -4.09
C PHE A 50 -5.56 -14.64 -4.96
N PRO A 51 -5.73 -15.87 -4.40
CA PRO A 51 -5.84 -17.09 -5.21
C PRO A 51 -7.09 -17.12 -6.10
N PHE A 52 -8.15 -16.40 -5.72
CA PHE A 52 -9.38 -16.32 -6.52
C PHE A 52 -9.19 -15.45 -7.76
N LYS A 53 -8.33 -14.42 -7.68
CA LYS A 53 -7.99 -13.56 -8.82
C LYS A 53 -6.88 -14.16 -9.69
N PHE A 54 -5.90 -14.80 -9.06
CA PHE A 54 -4.76 -15.43 -9.72
C PHE A 54 -4.69 -16.93 -9.40
N PRO A 55 -5.53 -17.76 -10.06
CA PRO A 55 -5.45 -19.20 -9.90
C PRO A 55 -4.04 -19.72 -10.22
N ASN A 56 -3.58 -20.70 -9.44
CA ASN A 56 -2.27 -21.33 -9.57
C ASN A 56 -1.05 -20.42 -9.30
N PHE A 57 -1.25 -19.21 -8.77
CA PHE A 57 -0.13 -18.38 -8.33
C PHE A 57 0.67 -19.06 -7.21
N ASN A 58 2.00 -18.94 -7.24
CA ASN A 58 2.86 -19.42 -6.17
C ASN A 58 2.69 -18.58 -4.88
N LEU A 59 1.78 -18.97 -4.00
CA LEU A 59 1.46 -18.24 -2.77
C LEU A 59 2.64 -18.09 -1.80
N THR A 60 3.72 -18.85 -1.98
CA THR A 60 4.97 -18.67 -1.21
C THR A 60 5.68 -17.35 -1.51
N LEU A 61 5.26 -16.61 -2.54
CA LEU A 61 5.74 -15.25 -2.83
C LEU A 61 4.95 -14.17 -2.07
N LEU A 62 3.78 -14.49 -1.52
CA LEU A 62 3.01 -13.51 -0.76
C LEU A 62 3.62 -13.31 0.63
N ARG A 63 3.68 -12.06 1.07
CA ARG A 63 4.13 -11.64 2.39
C ARG A 63 3.02 -10.78 3.00
N VAL A 64 2.49 -11.22 4.13
CA VAL A 64 1.42 -10.48 4.82
C VAL A 64 2.05 -9.42 5.71
N LEU A 65 1.56 -8.20 5.60
CA LEU A 65 1.82 -7.10 6.54
C LEU A 65 0.62 -6.98 7.48
N ASP A 66 0.88 -6.99 8.78
CA ASP A 66 -0.15 -6.74 9.78
C ASP A 66 -0.36 -5.22 9.90
N LEU A 67 -1.63 -4.81 10.01
CA LEU A 67 -1.99 -3.39 10.05
C LEU A 67 -1.42 -2.72 11.30
N GLY A 68 -0.99 -1.47 11.16
CA GLY A 68 -0.47 -0.66 12.27
C GLY A 68 0.86 -1.16 12.86
N SER A 69 1.52 -2.12 12.20
CA SER A 69 2.80 -2.69 12.66
C SER A 69 3.93 -2.32 11.69
N TRP A 70 5.09 -1.95 12.25
CA TRP A 70 6.29 -1.72 11.47
C TRP A 70 6.94 -3.05 11.07
N HIS A 71 7.19 -3.22 9.77
CA HIS A 71 7.96 -4.33 9.21
C HIS A 71 9.25 -3.79 8.59
N SER A 72 10.37 -4.47 8.83
CA SER A 72 11.68 -4.08 8.29
C SER A 72 12.13 -5.02 7.19
N LEU A 73 12.55 -4.47 6.05
CA LEU A 73 13.06 -5.19 4.90
C LEU A 73 14.53 -4.83 4.70
N SER A 74 15.40 -5.84 4.60
CA SER A 74 16.79 -5.66 4.20
C SER A 74 16.89 -5.84 2.69
N LEU A 75 17.19 -4.76 1.96
CA LEU A 75 17.36 -4.73 0.51
C LEU A 75 18.81 -4.38 0.16
N ILE A 76 19.17 -4.50 -1.12
CA ILE A 76 20.48 -4.09 -1.65
C ILE A 76 20.31 -2.80 -2.43
N SER A 77 21.10 -1.78 -2.12
CA SER A 77 21.18 -0.56 -2.91
C SER A 77 21.72 -0.87 -4.31
N PRO A 78 20.98 -0.58 -5.40
CA PRO A 78 21.47 -0.83 -6.75
C PRO A 78 22.72 0.00 -7.13
N SER A 79 22.92 1.16 -6.50
CA SER A 79 23.99 2.11 -6.82
C SER A 79 25.29 1.77 -6.10
N THR A 80 25.19 1.34 -4.84
CA THR A 80 26.35 1.09 -3.98
C THR A 80 26.60 -0.39 -3.71
N GLY A 81 25.62 -1.26 -3.99
CA GLY A 81 25.67 -2.68 -3.62
C GLY A 81 25.58 -2.94 -2.11
N SER A 82 25.42 -1.89 -1.29
CA SER A 82 25.34 -2.03 0.17
C SER A 82 23.95 -2.45 0.62
N LYS A 83 23.87 -3.09 1.80
CA LYS A 83 22.57 -3.36 2.42
C LYS A 83 21.93 -2.05 2.88
N VAL A 84 20.65 -1.88 2.58
CA VAL A 84 19.81 -0.77 3.05
C VAL A 84 18.56 -1.33 3.73
N THR A 85 18.05 -0.62 4.72
CA THR A 85 16.82 -1.01 5.44
C THR A 85 15.65 -0.13 4.99
N VAL A 86 14.56 -0.77 4.59
CA VAL A 86 13.27 -0.12 4.34
C VAL A 86 12.29 -0.60 5.40
N GLN A 87 11.70 0.33 6.14
CA GLN A 87 10.59 0.05 7.04
C GLN A 87 9.28 0.38 6.33
N VAL A 88 8.26 -0.44 6.56
CA VAL A 88 6.92 -0.26 6.01
C VAL A 88 5.87 -0.54 7.08
N MET A 89 4.83 0.28 7.11
CA MET A 89 3.60 0.04 7.87
C MET A 89 2.42 0.07 6.91
N ALA A 90 1.55 -0.94 7.01
CA ALA A 90 0.26 -0.96 6.31
C ALA A 90 -0.81 -0.30 7.19
N ILE A 91 -1.58 0.61 6.62
CA ILE A 91 -2.67 1.35 7.28
C ILE A 91 -3.94 1.14 6.45
N ASP A 92 -5.12 1.05 7.06
CA ASP A 92 -6.35 0.78 6.31
C ASP A 92 -6.66 1.94 5.35
N ALA A 93 -6.81 1.65 4.05
CA ALA A 93 -7.10 2.67 3.03
C ALA A 93 -8.58 3.02 2.95
N TYR A 94 -9.44 2.26 3.64
CA TYR A 94 -10.85 2.58 3.65
C TYR A 94 -11.47 2.53 2.25
N HIS A 95 -11.01 1.68 1.33
CA HIS A 95 -11.53 1.61 -0.05
C HIS A 95 -12.38 0.37 -0.29
N CYS A 96 -11.75 -0.80 -0.31
CA CYS A 96 -12.37 -2.11 -0.44
C CYS A 96 -11.81 -3.08 0.64
N PRO A 97 -12.37 -4.30 0.80
CA PRO A 97 -11.79 -5.30 1.70
C PRO A 97 -10.32 -5.56 1.38
N GLY A 98 -9.44 -5.30 2.35
CA GLY A 98 -8.00 -5.50 2.23
C GLY A 98 -7.20 -4.35 1.63
N ALA A 99 -7.86 -3.26 1.21
CA ALA A 99 -7.16 -2.08 0.72
C ALA A 99 -6.32 -1.43 1.83
N VAL A 100 -5.07 -1.11 1.53
CA VAL A 100 -4.13 -0.48 2.47
C VAL A 100 -3.33 0.64 1.84
N MET A 101 -3.07 1.66 2.64
CA MET A 101 -2.00 2.63 2.41
C MET A 101 -0.69 2.04 2.93
N PHE A 102 0.44 2.44 2.35
CA PHE A 102 1.77 2.09 2.82
C PHE A 102 2.55 3.33 3.24
N LEU A 103 2.97 3.34 4.50
CA LEU A 103 3.93 4.31 5.03
C LEU A 103 5.32 3.70 5.02
N PHE A 104 6.22 4.26 4.22
CA PHE A 104 7.61 3.83 4.09
C PHE A 104 8.56 4.77 4.82
N ARG A 105 9.61 4.20 5.40
CA ARG A 105 10.79 4.91 5.92
C ARG A 105 12.06 4.24 5.44
N GLY A 106 13.06 5.02 5.09
CA GLY A 106 14.39 4.55 4.72
C GLY A 106 15.34 5.71 4.51
N GLU A 107 16.51 5.45 3.95
CA GLU A 107 17.50 6.50 3.60
C GLU A 107 16.93 7.53 2.60
N PHE A 108 15.85 7.18 1.90
CA PHE A 108 15.12 8.06 0.98
C PHE A 108 14.10 8.99 1.67
N GLY A 109 14.00 8.98 3.00
CA GLY A 109 13.02 9.75 3.77
C GLY A 109 11.73 8.96 4.09
N CYS A 110 10.66 9.70 4.39
CA CYS A 110 9.35 9.19 4.73
C CYS A 110 8.36 9.40 3.57
N MET A 111 7.73 8.33 3.11
CA MET A 111 6.78 8.39 1.98
C MET A 111 5.48 7.69 2.33
N LEU A 112 4.35 8.31 1.99
CA LEU A 112 3.03 7.72 2.11
C LEU A 112 2.47 7.45 0.71
N ASN A 113 2.10 6.21 0.44
CA ASN A 113 1.33 5.84 -0.75
C ASN A 113 -0.07 5.42 -0.31
N THR A 114 -1.11 6.11 -0.78
CA THR A 114 -2.47 5.84 -0.33
C THR A 114 -3.09 4.61 -0.99
N GLY A 115 -2.55 4.14 -2.11
CA GLY A 115 -3.34 3.36 -3.06
C GLY A 115 -4.63 4.11 -3.41
N ASP A 116 -5.66 3.38 -3.77
CA ASP A 116 -7.02 3.91 -3.72
C ASP A 116 -7.49 4.02 -2.27
N PHE A 117 -8.06 5.16 -1.90
CA PHE A 117 -8.52 5.39 -0.53
C PHE A 117 -9.78 6.24 -0.48
N ARG A 118 -10.51 6.18 0.64
CA ARG A 118 -11.64 7.10 0.88
C ARG A 118 -11.64 7.63 2.30
N TRP A 119 -11.17 8.86 2.45
CA TRP A 119 -11.23 9.56 3.72
C TRP A 119 -12.61 10.13 4.03
N GLU A 120 -13.09 9.94 5.26
CA GLU A 120 -14.34 10.53 5.75
C GLU A 120 -14.13 11.24 7.09
N LYS A 121 -14.18 12.57 7.10
CA LYS A 121 -13.82 13.42 8.26
C LYS A 121 -14.53 13.05 9.57
N ASN A 122 -15.79 12.64 9.48
CA ASN A 122 -16.63 12.38 10.65
C ASN A 122 -16.85 10.87 10.93
N CYS A 123 -16.14 9.98 10.23
CA CYS A 123 -16.20 8.54 10.47
C CYS A 123 -15.26 8.13 11.61
N GLU A 124 -15.73 7.33 12.59
CA GLU A 124 -14.90 6.88 13.71
C GLU A 124 -13.66 6.09 13.27
N ARG A 125 -13.82 5.17 12.32
CA ARG A 125 -12.68 4.38 11.84
C ARG A 125 -11.68 5.26 11.09
N ALA A 126 -12.12 6.28 10.33
CA ALA A 126 -11.20 7.24 9.71
C ALA A 126 -10.41 8.02 10.79
N LYS A 127 -11.04 8.40 11.90
CA LYS A 127 -10.31 9.02 13.03
C LYS A 127 -9.27 8.06 13.62
N LEU A 128 -9.60 6.78 13.79
CA LEU A 128 -8.66 5.77 14.29
C LEU A 128 -7.45 5.62 13.36
N GLU A 129 -7.67 5.53 12.04
CA GLU A 129 -6.56 5.46 11.08
C GLU A 129 -5.76 6.76 11.02
N LYS A 130 -6.40 7.93 11.26
CA LYS A 130 -5.69 9.20 11.45
C LYS A 130 -4.70 9.10 12.60
N GLU A 131 -5.16 8.63 13.75
CA GLU A 131 -4.37 8.50 14.96
C GLU A 131 -3.25 7.49 14.75
N MET A 132 -3.54 6.36 14.08
CA MET A 132 -2.52 5.38 13.70
C MET A 132 -1.42 6.03 12.84
N LEU A 133 -1.80 6.77 11.79
CA LEU A 133 -0.84 7.45 10.92
C LEU A 133 -0.01 8.49 11.70
N LEU A 134 -0.65 9.33 12.52
CA LEU A 134 0.04 10.33 13.34
C LEU A 134 0.99 9.68 14.35
N ASN A 135 0.57 8.61 15.01
CA ASN A 135 1.40 7.83 15.94
C ASN A 135 2.58 7.15 15.23
N ALA A 136 2.37 6.67 13.99
CA ALA A 136 3.43 6.10 13.16
C ALA A 136 4.43 7.17 12.70
N LEU A 137 3.96 8.40 12.48
CA LEU A 137 4.81 9.54 12.11
C LEU A 137 5.63 10.08 13.27
N LYS A 138 5.13 10.05 14.51
CA LYS A 138 5.86 10.57 15.70
C LYS A 138 6.42 11.98 15.49
N ASP A 139 5.59 12.88 14.98
CA ASP A 139 5.93 14.26 14.62
C ASP A 139 6.90 14.42 13.43
N ASP A 140 7.33 13.32 12.77
CA ASP A 140 8.04 13.40 11.50
C ASP A 140 7.11 13.87 10.36
N ALA A 141 7.67 14.59 9.40
CA ALA A 141 6.98 14.97 8.18
C ALA A 141 6.93 13.81 7.16
N VAL A 142 5.89 13.81 6.33
CA VAL A 142 5.88 13.01 5.10
C VAL A 142 6.57 13.82 4.01
N ASP A 143 7.69 13.31 3.49
CA ASP A 143 8.46 13.97 2.43
C ASP A 143 7.77 13.85 1.07
N VAL A 144 7.14 12.68 0.80
CA VAL A 144 6.44 12.42 -0.47
C VAL A 144 5.11 11.74 -0.21
N LEU A 145 4.05 12.29 -0.80
CA LEU A 145 2.72 11.71 -0.81
C LEU A 145 2.35 11.27 -2.23
N TYR A 146 2.18 9.97 -2.43
CA TYR A 146 1.51 9.40 -3.61
C TYR A 146 0.02 9.25 -3.27
N LEU A 147 -0.79 10.15 -3.83
CA LEU A 147 -2.20 10.33 -3.48
C LEU A 147 -3.12 9.82 -4.58
N ASP A 148 -4.14 9.06 -4.21
CA ASP A 148 -5.32 8.85 -5.05
C ASP A 148 -6.08 10.17 -5.21
N ASN A 149 -6.04 10.66 -6.45
CA ASN A 149 -6.59 11.91 -6.87
C ASN A 149 -7.82 11.73 -7.79
N THR A 150 -8.48 10.56 -7.76
CA THR A 150 -9.62 10.21 -8.62
C THR A 150 -10.69 11.30 -8.65
N TYR A 151 -10.98 11.89 -7.49
CA TYR A 151 -11.96 12.97 -7.35
C TYR A 151 -11.35 14.29 -6.86
N CYS A 152 -10.09 14.57 -7.19
CA CYS A 152 -9.39 15.81 -6.81
C CYS A 152 -9.87 17.01 -7.67
N ASN A 153 -11.18 17.25 -7.69
CA ASN A 153 -11.83 18.37 -8.35
C ASN A 153 -12.96 18.89 -7.44
N PRO A 154 -13.02 20.20 -7.16
CA PRO A 154 -14.02 20.78 -6.25
C PRO A 154 -15.48 20.57 -6.67
N THR A 155 -15.76 20.20 -7.93
CA THR A 155 -17.12 19.87 -8.37
C THR A 155 -17.64 18.57 -7.77
N PHE A 156 -16.74 17.68 -7.30
CA PHE A 156 -17.12 16.41 -6.72
C PHE A 156 -17.35 16.53 -5.22
N GLN A 157 -18.61 16.37 -4.81
CA GLN A 157 -19.00 16.27 -3.42
C GLN A 157 -19.91 15.05 -3.26
N PHE A 158 -19.53 14.13 -2.39
CA PHE A 158 -20.25 12.86 -2.19
C PHE A 158 -20.78 12.77 -0.77
N PRO A 159 -21.94 12.11 -0.57
CA PRO A 159 -22.43 11.81 0.77
C PRO A 159 -21.50 10.81 1.49
N PRO A 160 -21.43 10.85 2.83
CA PRO A 160 -20.77 9.80 3.62
C PRO A 160 -21.36 8.41 3.34
N ARG A 161 -20.58 7.34 3.55
CA ARG A 161 -21.02 5.95 3.34
C ARG A 161 -22.35 5.60 4.01
N GLU A 162 -22.53 6.02 5.25
CA GLU A 162 -23.74 5.76 6.04
C GLU A 162 -25.00 6.42 5.46
N VAL A 163 -24.84 7.49 4.68
CA VAL A 163 -25.94 8.14 3.97
C VAL A 163 -26.18 7.41 2.65
N ALA A 164 -25.12 7.10 1.89
CA ALA A 164 -25.24 6.42 0.60
C ALA A 164 -25.90 5.03 0.71
N VAL A 165 -25.64 4.27 1.79
CA VAL A 165 -26.23 2.93 1.99
C VAL A 165 -27.74 2.95 2.29
N LYS A 166 -28.29 4.11 2.65
CA LYS A 166 -29.72 4.29 2.97
C LYS A 166 -30.55 4.76 1.78
N GLN A 167 -29.92 5.00 0.63
CA GLN A 167 -30.58 5.41 -0.62
C GLN A 167 -31.04 4.18 -1.40
#